data_AF-A0A4Q3SFV6-F1
#
_entry.id   AF-A0A4Q3SFV6-F1
#
_cell.length_a   1.000
_cell.length_b   1.000
_cell.length_c   1.000
_cell.angle_alpha   90.00
_cell.angle_beta   90.00
_cell.angle_gamma   90.00
#
_symmetry.space_group_name_H-M   'P 1'
#
loop_
_entity.id
_entity.type
_entity.pdbx_description
1 polymer ?
#
loop_
_entity_poly.entity_id
_entity_poly.type
_entity_poly.pdbx_seq_one_letter_code
_entity_poly.pdbx_strand_id
1 'polypeptide(L)'
;VSSSPWIDTLAQSLTATAAGRSDEGERLRDEAFEAAGDTPGKIGEHKFNWIADVDSRLGPCFEAIVQGKWGLIPFEAITRIKTEGPKDLRDIVWLPVELSLRSGQSAAAFLPARYPGFETESNQVKLGRATEWREDQGGEHPVGQKLWSTDADLEIGILDFTDLQLA
;
A
#
# COMPACT_ATOMS: atom_id res chain seq x y z
N VAL A 1 -10.10 7.27 -11.36
CA VAL A 1 -10.14 7.32 -9.89
C VAL A 1 -10.10 8.80 -9.53
N SER A 2 -11.06 9.30 -8.76
CA SER A 2 -11.02 10.70 -8.29
C SER A 2 -9.73 10.87 -7.48
N SER A 3 -8.79 11.73 -7.91
CA SER A 3 -7.56 11.96 -7.14
C SER A 3 -7.89 12.92 -6.01
N SER A 4 -7.81 12.44 -4.78
CA SER A 4 -7.77 13.33 -3.61
C SER A 4 -6.51 14.19 -3.74
N PRO A 5 -6.59 15.53 -3.61
CA PRO A 5 -5.45 16.41 -3.92
C PRO A 5 -4.14 16.04 -3.23
N TRP A 6 -4.20 15.45 -2.02
CA TRP A 6 -3.02 15.02 -1.28
C TRP A 6 -2.24 13.88 -1.96
N ILE A 7 -2.87 13.06 -2.80
CA ILE A 7 -2.19 11.96 -3.51
C ILE A 7 -1.21 12.51 -4.56
N ASP A 8 -1.54 13.64 -5.17
CA ASP A 8 -0.68 14.30 -6.14
C ASP A 8 0.54 14.92 -5.44
N THR A 9 0.35 15.46 -4.22
CA THR A 9 1.45 15.94 -3.36
C THR A 9 2.34 14.78 -2.92
N LEU A 10 1.78 13.62 -2.56
CA LEU A 10 2.56 12.42 -2.22
C LEU A 10 3.38 11.92 -3.43
N ALA A 11 2.79 11.90 -4.63
CA ALA A 11 3.53 11.54 -5.84
C ALA A 11 4.71 12.50 -6.13
N GLN A 12 4.53 13.80 -5.86
CA GLN A 12 5.62 14.78 -5.94
C GLN A 12 6.71 14.52 -4.89
N SER A 13 6.33 14.15 -3.66
CA SER A 13 7.28 13.75 -2.61
C SER A 13 8.18 12.58 -3.07
N LEU A 14 7.58 11.52 -3.62
CA LEU A 14 8.32 10.37 -4.14
C LEU A 14 9.27 10.77 -5.27
N THR A 15 8.83 11.66 -6.16
CA THR A 15 9.64 12.19 -7.26
C THR A 15 10.83 13.02 -6.75
N ALA A 16 10.61 13.87 -5.75
CA ALA A 16 11.66 14.68 -5.13
C ALA A 16 12.70 13.77 -4.43
N THR A 17 12.23 12.79 -3.67
CA THR A 17 13.07 11.79 -2.98
C THR A 17 13.92 11.01 -3.98
N ALA A 18 13.32 10.50 -5.06
CA ALA A 18 14.03 9.79 -6.12
C ALA A 18 15.09 10.65 -6.84
N ALA A 19 14.90 11.97 -6.86
CA ALA A 19 15.86 12.93 -7.39
C ALA A 19 16.95 13.36 -6.38
N GLY A 20 17.00 12.76 -5.19
CA GLY A 20 17.96 13.09 -4.14
C GLY A 20 17.65 14.37 -3.37
N ARG A 21 16.45 14.93 -3.52
CA ARG A 21 15.98 16.13 -2.80
C ARG A 21 15.19 15.71 -1.56
N SER A 22 15.87 15.08 -0.61
CA SER A 22 15.24 14.44 0.56
C SER A 22 14.41 15.40 1.40
N ASP A 23 14.92 16.60 1.71
CA ASP A 23 14.20 17.61 2.51
C ASP A 23 12.89 18.07 1.83
N GLU A 24 12.91 18.24 0.51
CA GLU A 24 11.71 18.58 -0.27
C GLU A 24 10.71 17.42 -0.27
N GLY A 25 11.22 16.19 -0.42
CA GLY A 25 10.44 14.96 -0.36
C GLY A 25 9.75 14.78 0.99
N GLU A 26 10.46 14.94 2.10
CA GLU A 26 9.92 14.86 3.45
C GLU A 26 8.83 15.91 3.69
N ARG A 27 9.11 17.18 3.39
CA ARG A 27 8.14 18.26 3.55
C ARG A 27 6.83 18.01 2.78
N LEU A 28 6.93 17.55 1.52
CA LEU A 28 5.76 17.24 0.69
C LEU A 28 4.99 16.03 1.22
N ARG A 29 5.69 15.05 1.80
CA ARG A 29 5.06 13.87 2.39
C ARG A 29 4.26 14.25 3.63
N ASP A 30 4.84 15.05 4.52
CA ASP A 30 4.16 15.54 5.71
C ASP A 30 2.93 16.36 5.34
N GLU A 31 3.06 17.26 4.35
CA GLU A 31 1.93 18.02 3.81
C GLU A 31 0.82 17.11 3.25
N ALA A 32 1.17 16.03 2.54
CA ALA A 32 0.21 15.08 2.02
C ALA A 32 -0.50 14.30 3.14
N PHE A 33 0.23 13.84 4.15
CA PHE A 33 -0.33 13.04 5.24
C PHE A 33 -1.16 13.86 6.22
N GLU A 34 -0.80 15.12 6.50
CA GLU A 34 -1.65 16.04 7.27
C GLU A 34 -2.99 16.33 6.57
N ALA A 35 -2.99 16.28 5.23
CA ALA A 35 -4.20 16.46 4.44
C ALA A 35 -4.99 15.16 4.21
N ALA A 36 -4.40 14.00 4.49
CA ALA A 36 -5.05 12.71 4.36
C ALA A 36 -5.96 12.44 5.57
N GLY A 37 -7.20 12.05 5.32
CA GLY A 37 -8.12 11.64 6.38
C GLY A 37 -7.90 10.19 6.82
N ASP A 38 -8.26 9.88 8.06
CA ASP A 38 -8.37 8.51 8.53
C ASP A 38 -9.39 7.74 7.68
N THR A 39 -9.06 6.49 7.34
CA THR A 39 -9.99 5.56 6.67
C THR A 39 -10.32 4.39 7.60
N PRO A 40 -11.46 4.46 8.31
CA PRO A 40 -11.91 3.34 9.14
C PRO A 40 -12.30 2.15 8.29
N GLY A 41 -12.30 0.97 8.90
CA GLY A 41 -12.67 -0.24 8.20
C GLY A 41 -12.72 -1.47 9.08
N LYS A 42 -12.74 -2.62 8.42
CA LYS A 42 -12.66 -3.92 9.08
C LYS A 42 -12.09 -5.00 8.18
N ILE A 43 -11.51 -6.01 8.83
CA ILE A 43 -11.12 -7.28 8.24
C ILE A 43 -11.69 -8.40 9.11
N GLY A 44 -12.56 -9.23 8.51
CA GLY A 44 -13.40 -10.15 9.28
C GLY A 44 -14.24 -9.40 10.34
N GLU A 45 -14.06 -9.76 11.61
CA GLU A 45 -14.72 -9.12 12.76
C GLU A 45 -13.89 -7.98 13.38
N HIS A 46 -12.62 -7.82 12.99
CA HIS A 46 -11.72 -6.80 13.55
C HIS A 46 -11.95 -5.45 12.87
N LYS A 47 -12.31 -4.44 13.67
CA LYS A 47 -12.49 -3.06 13.21
C LYS A 47 -11.27 -2.22 13.53
N PHE A 48 -11.01 -1.20 12.71
CA PHE A 48 -9.94 -0.23 12.88
C PHE A 48 -10.43 1.18 12.47
N ASN A 49 -9.79 2.22 13.01
CA ASN A 49 -10.11 3.61 12.72
C ASN A 49 -9.23 4.19 11.60
N TRP A 50 -8.02 3.67 11.40
CA TRP A 50 -7.17 4.03 10.28
C TRP A 50 -6.43 2.81 9.72
N ILE A 51 -5.96 2.94 8.47
CA ILE A 51 -5.13 1.96 7.79
C ILE A 51 -4.05 2.68 6.97
N ALA A 52 -2.83 2.15 7.00
CA ALA A 52 -1.71 2.65 6.23
C ALA A 52 -0.76 1.50 5.83
N ASP A 53 -0.01 1.68 4.75
CA ASP A 53 1.16 0.85 4.46
C ASP A 53 2.27 1.15 5.48
N VAL A 54 2.94 0.11 6.00
CA VAL A 54 4.03 0.30 6.99
C VAL A 54 5.25 0.98 6.39
N ASP A 55 5.35 1.00 5.06
CA ASP A 55 6.28 1.87 4.36
C ASP A 55 5.81 3.33 4.48
N SER A 56 6.53 4.10 5.30
CA SER A 56 6.25 5.51 5.55
C SER A 56 6.26 6.36 4.27
N ARG A 57 6.87 5.89 3.18
CA ARG A 57 6.84 6.56 1.87
C ARG A 57 5.47 6.49 1.19
N LEU A 58 4.62 5.55 1.60
CA LEU A 58 3.30 5.31 1.04
C LEU A 58 2.17 5.76 1.98
N GLY A 59 2.22 5.40 3.27
CA GLY A 59 1.24 5.83 4.26
C GLY A 59 -0.20 5.38 3.94
N PRO A 60 -1.24 6.25 4.02
CA PRO A 60 -2.65 5.87 3.86
C PRO A 60 -3.07 5.63 2.38
N CYS A 61 -2.18 5.03 1.59
CA CYS A 61 -2.46 4.59 0.22
C CYS A 61 -1.80 3.24 -0.05
N PHE A 62 -2.16 2.64 -1.19
CA PHE A 62 -1.57 1.41 -1.65
C PHE A 62 -1.33 1.45 -3.16
N GLU A 63 -0.38 0.65 -3.63
CA GLU A 63 -0.11 0.50 -5.06
C GLU A 63 -1.11 -0.48 -5.69
N ALA A 64 -1.58 -0.16 -6.90
CA ALA A 64 -2.34 -1.09 -7.70
C ALA A 64 -2.08 -0.92 -9.20
N ILE A 65 -2.25 -2.02 -9.93
CA ILE A 65 -2.24 -2.03 -11.40
C ILE A 65 -3.67 -2.25 -11.87
N VAL A 66 -4.29 -1.21 -12.42
CA VAL A 66 -5.66 -1.24 -12.95
C VAL A 66 -5.60 -1.02 -14.45
N GLN A 67 -6.15 -1.96 -15.23
CA GLN A 67 -6.12 -1.91 -16.71
C GLN A 67 -4.70 -1.68 -17.28
N GLY A 68 -3.70 -2.32 -16.68
CA GLY A 68 -2.29 -2.22 -17.11
C GLY A 68 -1.59 -0.93 -16.70
N LYS A 69 -2.23 -0.06 -15.91
CA LYS A 69 -1.62 1.17 -15.40
C LYS A 69 -1.38 1.05 -13.91
N TRP A 70 -0.13 1.23 -13.50
CA TRP A 70 0.26 1.34 -12.10
C TRP A 70 -0.06 2.73 -11.56
N GLY A 71 -0.45 2.81 -10.29
CA GLY A 71 -0.58 4.06 -9.56
C GLY A 71 -0.84 3.84 -8.08
N LEU A 72 -0.74 4.94 -7.33
CA LEU A 72 -1.15 5.00 -5.93
C LEU A 72 -2.66 5.21 -5.85
N ILE A 73 -3.32 4.39 -5.03
CA ILE A 73 -4.74 4.49 -4.72
C ILE A 73 -4.87 4.79 -3.23
N PRO A 74 -5.49 5.93 -2.86
CA PRO A 74 -5.74 6.23 -1.45
C PRO A 74 -6.83 5.29 -0.90
N PHE A 75 -6.69 4.83 0.34
CA PHE A 75 -7.67 3.91 0.95
C PHE A 75 -9.07 4.53 0.97
N GLU A 76 -9.20 5.84 1.20
CA GLU A 76 -10.48 6.55 1.22
C GLU A 76 -11.26 6.46 -0.12
N ALA A 77 -10.59 6.18 -1.25
CA ALA A 77 -11.25 6.02 -2.54
C ALA A 77 -11.91 4.64 -2.71
N ILE A 78 -11.66 3.71 -1.78
CA ILE A 78 -12.08 2.32 -1.84
C ILE A 78 -13.09 2.03 -0.73
N THR A 79 -14.05 1.17 -1.03
CA THR A 79 -15.01 0.62 -0.04
C THR A 79 -14.74 -0.85 0.24
N ARG A 80 -14.12 -1.58 -0.69
CA ARG A 80 -13.74 -2.98 -0.47
C ARG A 80 -12.57 -3.41 -1.35
N ILE A 81 -11.68 -4.22 -0.79
CA ILE A 81 -10.66 -4.99 -1.50
C ILE A 81 -10.93 -6.46 -1.25
N LYS A 82 -11.17 -7.23 -2.31
CA LYS A 82 -11.48 -8.66 -2.22
C LYS A 82 -10.49 -9.48 -3.04
N THR A 83 -10.07 -10.61 -2.51
CA THR A 83 -9.20 -11.58 -3.20
C THR A 83 -9.52 -13.01 -2.77
N GLU A 84 -9.14 -13.98 -3.61
CA GLU A 84 -9.17 -15.40 -3.25
C GLU A 84 -7.86 -15.87 -2.58
N GLY A 85 -6.93 -14.93 -2.35
CA GLY A 85 -5.56 -15.19 -1.94
C GLY A 85 -4.70 -15.74 -3.09
N PRO A 86 -3.40 -15.96 -2.87
CA PRO A 86 -2.51 -16.49 -3.90
C PRO A 86 -2.89 -17.92 -4.31
N LYS A 87 -3.03 -18.16 -5.61
CA LYS A 87 -3.29 -19.47 -6.24
C LYS A 87 -2.13 -19.95 -7.11
N ASP A 88 -1.44 -19.01 -7.75
CA ASP A 88 -0.30 -19.24 -8.63
C ASP A 88 0.98 -18.58 -8.07
N LEU A 89 2.15 -19.06 -8.52
CA LEU A 89 3.44 -18.43 -8.19
C LEU A 89 3.57 -16.97 -8.63
N ARG A 90 2.74 -16.50 -9.58
CA ARG A 90 2.75 -15.09 -9.97
C ARG A 90 2.07 -14.20 -8.91
N ASP A 91 1.20 -14.77 -8.08
CA ASP A 91 0.34 -14.00 -7.17
C ASP A 91 1.12 -13.48 -5.97
N ILE A 92 2.23 -14.15 -5.60
CA ILE A 92 3.19 -13.64 -4.61
C ILE A 92 4.01 -12.44 -5.14
N VAL A 93 3.83 -12.08 -6.41
CA VAL A 93 4.39 -10.88 -7.02
C VAL A 93 3.28 -9.86 -7.30
N TRP A 94 2.20 -10.31 -7.92
CA TRP A 94 1.04 -9.50 -8.29
C TRP A 94 -0.24 -10.21 -7.87
N LEU A 95 -0.77 -9.87 -6.70
CA LEU A 95 -1.96 -10.51 -6.16
C LEU A 95 -3.20 -10.02 -6.91
N PRO A 96 -4.00 -10.91 -7.53
CA PRO A 96 -5.26 -10.52 -8.16
C PRO A 96 -6.29 -10.09 -7.11
N VAL A 97 -6.93 -8.94 -7.34
CA VAL A 97 -7.98 -8.41 -6.46
C VAL A 97 -9.14 -7.81 -7.26
N GLU A 98 -10.30 -7.74 -6.63
CA GLU A 98 -11.41 -6.88 -7.03
C GLU A 98 -11.45 -5.67 -6.09
N LEU A 99 -11.38 -4.46 -6.66
CA LEU A 99 -11.51 -3.19 -5.96
C LEU A 99 -12.93 -2.65 -6.16
N SER A 100 -13.67 -2.42 -5.08
CA SER A 100 -14.90 -1.63 -5.10
C SER A 100 -14.56 -0.19 -4.73
N LEU A 101 -14.83 0.74 -5.65
CA LEU A 101 -14.55 2.17 -5.48
C LEU A 101 -15.75 2.86 -4.82
N ARG A 102 -15.48 3.93 -4.06
CA ARG A 102 -16.52 4.77 -3.45
C ARG A 102 -17.43 5.45 -4.47
N SER A 103 -16.96 5.63 -5.70
CA SER A 103 -17.77 6.09 -6.84
C SER A 103 -18.83 5.09 -7.30
N GLY A 104 -18.88 3.87 -6.73
CA GLY A 104 -19.85 2.83 -7.03
C GLY A 104 -19.43 1.86 -8.14
N GLN A 105 -18.25 2.05 -8.72
CA GLN A 105 -17.68 1.13 -9.72
C GLN A 105 -16.83 0.05 -9.05
N SER A 106 -16.74 -1.13 -9.67
CA SER A 106 -15.71 -2.12 -9.33
C SER A 106 -14.70 -2.25 -10.46
N ALA A 107 -13.47 -2.61 -10.13
CA ALA A 107 -12.41 -2.89 -11.09
C ALA A 107 -11.58 -4.11 -10.68
N ALA A 108 -11.28 -4.99 -11.63
CA ALA A 108 -10.23 -5.98 -11.46
C ALA A 108 -8.87 -5.28 -11.48
N ALA A 109 -8.00 -5.66 -10.55
CA ALA A 109 -6.67 -5.07 -10.38
C ALA A 109 -5.66 -6.12 -9.92
N PHE A 110 -4.39 -5.73 -9.93
CA PHE A 110 -3.33 -6.45 -9.24
C PHE A 110 -2.71 -5.56 -8.17
N LEU A 111 -2.48 -6.10 -6.98
CA LEU A 111 -1.65 -5.46 -5.97
C LEU A 111 -0.22 -5.98 -6.10
N PRO A 112 0.81 -5.13 -6.20
CA PRO A 112 2.19 -5.55 -5.95
C PRO A 112 2.25 -6.14 -4.53
N ALA A 113 2.59 -7.42 -4.40
CA ALA A 113 2.54 -8.11 -3.11
C ALA A 113 3.81 -7.90 -2.27
N ARG A 114 4.84 -7.26 -2.83
CA ARG A 114 6.16 -7.10 -2.21
C ARG A 114 6.70 -5.69 -2.40
N TYR A 115 7.48 -5.21 -1.44
CA TYR A 115 8.28 -3.99 -1.58
C TYR A 115 9.39 -4.18 -2.63
N PRO A 116 9.81 -3.10 -3.32
CA PRO A 116 10.90 -3.14 -4.30
C PRO A 116 12.27 -3.41 -3.63
N GLY A 117 13.30 -3.71 -4.44
CA GLY A 117 14.69 -3.84 -3.95
C GLY A 117 15.04 -5.20 -3.34
N PHE A 118 14.57 -6.30 -3.95
CA PHE A 118 14.72 -7.66 -3.42
C PHE A 118 15.81 -8.50 -4.12
N GLU A 119 16.59 -7.95 -5.04
CA GLU A 119 17.50 -8.70 -5.90
C GLU A 119 18.60 -9.42 -5.10
N THR A 120 19.14 -8.75 -4.09
CA THR A 120 20.18 -9.26 -3.18
C THR A 120 19.63 -9.94 -1.93
N GLU A 121 18.31 -9.98 -1.77
CA GLU A 121 17.66 -10.40 -0.54
C GLU A 121 17.57 -11.93 -0.36
N SER A 122 17.22 -12.34 0.86
CA SER A 122 17.00 -13.74 1.21
C SER A 122 15.83 -14.34 0.43
N ASN A 123 15.78 -15.68 0.32
CA ASN A 123 14.65 -16.35 -0.32
C ASN A 123 13.31 -16.11 0.42
N GLN A 124 13.33 -15.86 1.73
CA GLN A 124 12.10 -15.57 2.48
C GLN A 124 11.50 -14.23 2.05
N VAL A 125 12.34 -13.19 1.97
CA VAL A 125 11.98 -11.85 1.48
C VAL A 125 11.55 -11.91 0.02
N LYS A 126 12.33 -12.59 -0.83
CA LYS A 126 12.02 -12.75 -2.26
C LYS A 126 10.67 -13.43 -2.50
N LEU A 127 10.32 -14.43 -1.69
CA LEU A 127 9.08 -15.18 -1.81
C LEU A 127 7.90 -14.54 -1.05
N GLY A 128 8.08 -13.36 -0.45
CA GLY A 128 7.01 -12.69 0.31
C GLY A 128 6.59 -13.46 1.57
N ARG A 129 7.50 -14.22 2.19
CA ARG A 129 7.23 -15.01 3.40
C ARG A 129 7.59 -14.28 4.70
N ALA A 130 8.18 -13.10 4.57
CA ALA A 130 8.54 -12.23 5.67
C ALA A 130 8.48 -10.78 5.19
N THR A 131 8.23 -9.88 6.14
CA THR A 131 8.48 -8.45 6.01
C THR A 131 9.64 -8.15 6.95
N GLU A 132 10.73 -7.63 6.41
CA GLU A 132 11.94 -7.27 7.16
C GLU A 132 12.26 -5.80 6.94
N TRP A 133 13.06 -5.20 7.81
CA TRP A 133 13.44 -3.80 7.72
C TRP A 133 14.89 -3.64 7.26
N ARG A 134 15.15 -2.59 6.49
CA ARG A 134 16.48 -2.18 6.01
C ARG A 134 16.64 -0.70 6.29
N GLU A 135 17.87 -0.30 6.54
CA GLU A 135 18.23 1.10 6.76
C GLU A 135 19.18 1.55 5.65
N ASP A 136 18.86 2.66 5.00
CA ASP A 136 19.73 3.32 4.04
C ASP A 136 19.77 4.84 4.29
N GLN A 137 20.35 5.60 3.35
CA GLN A 137 20.45 7.07 3.47
C GLN A 137 19.08 7.78 3.51
N GLY A 138 18.02 7.13 3.02
CA GLY A 138 16.64 7.60 3.06
C GLY A 138 15.86 7.15 4.30
N GLY A 139 16.51 6.43 5.23
CA GLY A 139 15.93 5.94 6.47
C GLY A 139 15.55 4.46 6.44
N GLU A 140 14.79 4.05 7.44
CA GLU A 140 14.31 2.68 7.57
C GLU A 140 13.14 2.42 6.60
N HIS A 141 13.19 1.32 5.87
CA HIS A 141 12.15 0.91 4.94
C HIS A 141 11.95 -0.61 4.95
N PRO A 142 10.73 -1.09 4.66
CA PRO A 142 10.46 -2.51 4.63
C PRO A 142 10.89 -3.15 3.30
N VAL A 143 11.26 -4.43 3.37
CA VAL A 143 11.50 -5.34 2.24
C VAL A 143 10.69 -6.61 2.43
N GLY A 144 10.34 -7.28 1.34
CA GLY A 144 9.58 -8.54 1.36
C GLY A 144 8.09 -8.31 1.17
N GLN A 145 7.24 -9.07 1.86
CA GLN A 145 5.79 -8.94 1.72
C GLN A 145 5.33 -7.54 2.15
N LYS A 146 4.44 -6.94 1.35
CA LYS A 146 3.76 -5.71 1.74
C LYS A 146 2.86 -5.94 2.94
N LEU A 147 2.89 -5.00 3.86
CA LEU A 147 2.21 -5.07 5.15
C LEU A 147 1.45 -3.76 5.38
N TRP A 148 0.18 -3.87 5.72
CA TRP A 148 -0.62 -2.73 6.16
C TRP A 148 -0.78 -2.77 7.67
N SER A 149 -0.72 -1.62 8.32
CA SER A 149 -0.92 -1.46 9.75
C SER A 149 -2.20 -0.67 10.03
N THR A 150 -2.72 -0.86 11.24
CA THR A 150 -3.93 -0.24 11.76
C THR A 150 -3.74 0.14 13.22
N ASP A 151 -4.64 0.92 13.81
CA ASP A 151 -4.63 1.27 15.24
C ASP A 151 -4.93 0.10 16.18
N ALA A 152 -5.38 -1.04 15.67
CA ALA A 152 -5.79 -2.19 16.48
C ALA A 152 -4.64 -3.15 16.83
N ASP A 153 -3.37 -2.71 16.74
CA ASP A 153 -2.16 -3.55 16.72
C ASP A 153 -2.27 -4.72 15.71
N LEU A 154 -3.08 -4.52 14.67
CA LEU A 154 -3.36 -5.51 13.64
C LEU A 154 -2.59 -5.15 12.39
N GLU A 155 -1.67 -6.05 12.02
CA GLU A 155 -0.95 -6.03 10.76
C GLU A 155 -1.63 -6.95 9.75
N ILE A 156 -1.77 -6.47 8.51
CA ILE A 156 -2.46 -7.15 7.42
C ILE A 156 -1.44 -7.39 6.31
N GLY A 157 -0.95 -8.63 6.21
CA GLY A 157 -0.12 -9.06 5.08
C GLY A 157 -0.97 -9.13 3.82
N ILE A 158 -0.48 -8.54 2.72
CA ILE A 158 -1.25 -8.49 1.47
C ILE A 158 -1.65 -9.89 0.97
N LEU A 159 -0.81 -10.92 1.19
CA LEU A 159 -1.08 -12.29 0.75
C LEU A 159 -1.99 -13.08 1.70
N ASP A 160 -2.32 -12.54 2.87
CA ASP A 160 -3.00 -13.27 3.96
C ASP A 160 -4.48 -12.90 4.10
N PHE A 161 -4.91 -11.73 3.59
CA PHE A 161 -6.31 -11.32 3.65
C PHE A 161 -7.14 -11.83 2.46
N THR A 162 -8.46 -11.88 2.63
CA THR A 162 -9.41 -12.21 1.55
C THR A 162 -10.49 -11.14 1.34
N ASP A 163 -10.82 -10.38 2.38
CA ASP A 163 -11.88 -9.37 2.35
C ASP A 163 -11.56 -8.24 3.34
N LEU A 164 -11.21 -7.08 2.80
CA LEU A 164 -11.01 -5.83 3.52
C LEU A 164 -12.13 -4.86 3.16
N GLN A 165 -12.84 -4.34 4.15
CA GLN A 165 -13.94 -3.38 3.98
C GLN A 165 -13.57 -2.04 4.60
N LEU A 166 -13.86 -0.95 3.90
CA LEU A 166 -13.50 0.42 4.28
C LEU A 166 -14.77 1.28 4.31
N ALA A 167 -14.87 2.14 5.32
CA ALA A 167 -16.03 2.98 5.61
C ALA A 167 -16.04 4.26 4.78
#